data_AF-A0A1Y5HYT5-F1
#
_entry.id   AF-A0A1Y5HYT5-F1
#
_cell.length_a   1.000
_cell.length_b   1.000
_cell.length_c   1.000
_cell.angle_alpha   90.00
_cell.angle_beta   90.00
_cell.angle_gamma   90.00
#
_symmetry.space_group_name_H-M   'P 1'
#
loop_
_entity.id
_entity.type
_entity.pdbx_description
1 polymer ?
#
loop_
_entity_poly.entity_id
_entity_poly.type
_entity_poly.pdbx_seq_one_letter_code
_entity_poly.pdbx_strand_id
1 'polypeptide(L)' 'MRRLLVAGNWKMNASKVMLNELLAGITANAPQQTDVVVFPPAPYLM' A
#
# COMPACT_ATOMS: atom_id res chain seq x y z
N MET A 1 -7.21 -23.54 2.96
CA MET A 1 -6.54 -22.54 3.82
C MET A 1 -6.90 -21.14 3.31
N ARG A 2 -7.13 -20.15 4.18
CA ARG A 2 -7.40 -18.77 3.76
C ARG A 2 -6.09 -18.02 3.52
N ARG A 3 -6.02 -17.24 2.44
CA ARG A 3 -4.90 -16.33 2.14
C ARG A 3 -4.95 -15.13 3.10
N LEU A 4 -3.80 -14.68 3.59
CA LEU A 4 -3.72 -13.52 4.47
C LEU A 4 -3.86 -12.23 3.64
N LEU A 5 -4.48 -11.21 4.23
CA LEU A 5 -4.64 -9.89 3.63
C LEU A 5 -4.19 -8.81 4.62
N VAL A 6 -3.32 -7.92 4.17
CA VAL A 6 -2.93 -6.70 4.88
C VAL A 6 -3.41 -5.50 4.06
N ALA A 7 -4.26 -4.68 4.66
CA ALA A 7 -4.90 -3.54 4.02
C ALA A 7 -4.50 -2.22 4.70
N GLY A 8 -3.81 -1.35 3.96
CA GLY A 8 -3.40 -0.03 4.43
C GLY A 8 -4.37 1.07 3.98
N ASN A 9 -5.29 1.51 4.84
CA ASN A 9 -6.13 2.69 4.57
C ASN A 9 -5.41 3.98 4.98
N TRP A 10 -5.03 4.79 3.99
CA TRP A 10 -4.25 6.01 4.21
C TRP A 10 -5.12 7.22 4.54
N LYS A 11 -6.45 7.06 4.52
CA LYS A 11 -7.43 8.13 4.79
C LYS A 11 -7.16 9.33 3.87
N MET A 12 -7.19 10.56 4.39
CA MET A 12 -6.81 11.77 3.65
C MET A 12 -5.35 12.16 3.93
N ASN A 13 -4.41 11.21 3.86
CA ASN A 13 -2.98 11.47 4.05
C ASN A 13 -2.19 10.91 2.87
N ALA A 14 -1.65 11.80 2.03
CA ALA A 14 -0.67 11.44 1.02
C ALA A 14 0.03 12.67 0.44
N SER A 15 1.29 12.47 0.05
CA SER A 15 2.06 13.31 -0.87
C SER A 15 2.74 12.39 -1.88
N LYS A 16 3.11 12.90 -3.07
CA LYS A 16 3.84 12.10 -4.08
C LYS A 16 5.15 11.53 -3.51
N VAL A 17 5.85 12.30 -2.68
CA VAL A 17 7.10 11.88 -2.03
C VAL A 17 6.84 10.70 -1.08
N MET A 18 5.85 10.83 -0.19
CA MET A 18 5.46 9.78 0.75
C MET A 18 5.04 8.49 0.03
N LEU A 19 4.25 8.61 -1.03
CA LEU A 19 3.82 7.50 -1.87
C LEU A 19 5.00 6.73 -2.45
N ASN A 20 5.95 7.44 -3.06
CA ASN A 20 7.11 6.83 -3.69
C ASN A 20 7.97 6.08 -2.67
N GLU A 21 8.23 6.70 -1.52
CA GLU A 21 9.02 6.09 -0.44
C GLU A 21 8.33 4.84 0.13
N LEU A 22 7.04 4.95 0.47
CA LEU A 22 6.29 3.86 1.10
C LEU A 22 6.06 2.68 0.15
N LEU A 23 5.71 2.95 -1.11
CA LEU A 23 5.49 1.90 -2.11
C LEU A 23 6.80 1.17 -2.47
N ALA A 24 7.93 1.89 -2.55
CA ALA A 24 9.23 1.27 -2.76
C ALA A 24 9.59 0.32 -1.61
N GLY A 25 9.36 0.74 -0.36
CA GLY A 25 9.58 -0.10 0.82
C GLY A 25 8.69 -1.35 0.85
N ILE A 26 7.41 -1.21 0.52
CA ILE A 26 6.45 -2.33 0.49
C ILE A 26 6.83 -3.34 -0.60
N THR A 27 7.13 -2.87 -1.81
CA THR A 27 7.44 -3.75 -2.95
C THR A 27 8.78 -4.47 -2.78
N ALA A 28 9.79 -3.81 -2.23
CA ALA A 28 11.09 -4.43 -1.93
C ALA A 28 11.00 -5.52 -0.85
N ASN A 29 9.99 -5.48 0.03
CA ASN A 29 9.83 -6.39 1.16
C ASN A 29 8.50 -7.16 1.12
N ALA A 30 7.97 -7.41 -0.08
CA ALA A 30 6.66 -8.03 -0.23
C ALA A 30 6.63 -9.43 0.41
N PRO A 31 5.72 -9.70 1.37
CA PRO A 31 5.64 -10.98 2.06
C PRO A 31 5.16 -12.09 1.12
N GLN A 32 5.71 -13.29 1.29
CA GLN A 32 5.20 -14.47 0.59
C GLN A 32 3.83 -14.88 1.16
N GLN A 33 2.95 -15.37 0.28
CA GLN A 33 1.63 -15.94 0.64
C GLN A 33 0.64 -14.97 1.33
N THR A 34 0.90 -13.66 1.28
CA THR A 34 0.02 -12.61 1.82
C THR A 34 -0.28 -11.57 0.74
N ASP A 35 -1.54 -11.18 0.58
CA ASP A 35 -1.90 -10.05 -0.25
C ASP A 35 -1.72 -8.74 0.51
N VAL A 36 -1.10 -7.76 -0.15
CA VAL A 36 -0.93 -6.41 0.38
C VAL A 36 -1.67 -5.44 -0.53
N VAL A 37 -2.59 -4.66 0.03
CA VAL A 37 -3.36 -3.64 -0.68
C VAL A 37 -3.27 -2.30 0.05
N VAL A 38 -3.20 -1.22 -0.72
CA VAL A 38 -3.18 0.16 -0.21
C VAL A 38 -4.38 0.94 -0.73
N PHE A 39 -4.92 1.82 0.11
CA PHE A 39 -6.03 2.69 -0.21
C PHE A 39 -5.60 4.16 0.01
N PRO A 40 -4.94 4.78 -0.98
CA PRO A 40 -4.60 6.21 -0.95
C PRO A 40 -5.85 7.10 -1.13
N PRO A 41 -5.75 8.41 -0.84
CA PRO A 41 -6.79 9.37 -1.24
C PRO A 41 -7.04 9.32 -2.76
N ALA A 42 -8.28 9.51 -3.18
CA ALA A 42 -8.71 9.37 -4.58
C ALA A 42 -7.86 10.11 -5.63
N PRO A 43 -7.32 11.32 -5.38
CA PRO A 43 -6.46 12.02 -6.36
C PRO A 43 -5.17 11.29 -6.73
N TYR A 44 -4.76 10.26 -5.98
CA TYR A 44 -3.55 9.48 -6.22
C TYR A 44 -3.82 8.12 -6.89
N LEU A 45 -5.07 7.89 -7.35
CA LEU A 45 -5.46 6.67 -8.08
C LEU A 45 -5.51 6.86 -9.60
N MET A 46 -5.31 8.08 -10.09
CA MET A 46 -5.29 8.46 -11.52
C MET A 46 -3.86 8.77 -11.96
#